data_AF-A0A1A8EER1-F1
#
_entry.id   AF-A0A1A8EER1-F1
#
_cell.length_a   1.000
_cell.length_b   1.000
_cell.length_c   1.000
_cell.angle_alpha   90.00
_cell.angle_beta   90.00
_cell.angle_gamma   90.00
#
_symmetry.space_group_name_H-M   'P 1'
#
loop_
_entity.id
_entity.type
_entity.pdbx_description
1 polymer ?
#
loop_
_entity_poly.entity_id
_entity_poly.type
_entity_poly.pdbx_seq_one_letter_code
_entity_poly.pdbx_strand_id
1 'polypeptide(L)'
;FQGMGNQANSRQKRSTSESTVEVHSVMVECTVTSRFAHTVMTSTALNKANSSQEIFFEVELPKTAFITNFSMEIEGKVYVGEVKEKEKAKKQYEKAVSTGQTAG
;
A
#
# COMPACT_ATOMS: atom_id res chain seq x y z
N PHE A 1 -11.49 27.02 55.48
CA PHE A 1 -10.50 26.57 54.48
C PHE A 1 -10.46 25.05 54.47
N GLN A 2 -11.21 24.42 53.56
CA GLN A 2 -11.04 23.00 53.26
C GLN A 2 -11.24 22.82 51.75
N GLY A 3 -10.23 22.23 51.13
CA GLY A 3 -9.90 22.36 49.71
C GLY A 3 -10.88 21.70 48.76
N MET A 4 -11.02 22.36 47.61
CA MET A 4 -11.66 21.88 46.39
C MET A 4 -10.89 20.67 45.84
N GLY A 5 -11.55 19.51 45.75
CA GLY A 5 -11.09 18.40 44.92
C GLY A 5 -11.62 18.58 43.50
N ASN A 6 -10.85 19.21 42.62
CA ASN A 6 -11.17 19.30 41.20
C ASN A 6 -10.70 18.02 40.50
N GLN A 7 -11.63 17.13 40.15
CA GLN A 7 -11.35 16.07 39.18
C GLN A 7 -11.16 16.71 37.81
N ALA A 8 -9.90 16.86 37.41
CA ALA A 8 -9.56 17.21 36.05
C ALA A 8 -9.98 16.05 35.13
N ASN A 9 -11.12 16.18 34.47
CA ASN A 9 -11.49 15.31 33.36
C ASN A 9 -10.41 15.41 32.29
N SER A 10 -9.56 14.39 32.25
CA SER A 10 -8.67 14.07 31.14
C SER A 10 -9.51 14.07 29.87
N ARG A 11 -9.36 15.13 29.06
CA ARG A 11 -9.75 15.09 27.66
C ARG A 11 -8.86 14.03 27.03
N GLN A 12 -9.29 12.77 27.02
CA GLN A 12 -8.78 11.80 26.07
C GLN A 12 -8.97 12.44 24.70
N LYS A 13 -7.88 12.98 24.13
CA LYS A 13 -7.82 13.29 22.71
C LYS A 13 -8.25 12.00 22.04
N ARG A 14 -9.45 12.02 21.46
CA ARG A 14 -9.92 10.96 20.58
C ARG A 14 -8.83 10.88 19.51
N SER A 15 -7.96 9.87 19.59
CA SER A 15 -7.07 9.55 18.48
C SER A 15 -8.00 9.07 17.39
N THR A 16 -8.48 10.00 16.56
CA THR A 16 -8.82 9.63 15.20
C THR A 16 -7.56 9.02 14.65
N SER A 17 -7.53 7.70 14.53
CA SER A 17 -6.53 7.00 13.73
C SER A 17 -6.82 7.43 12.29
N GLU A 18 -6.42 8.66 11.95
CA GLU A 18 -6.45 9.12 10.58
C GLU A 18 -5.55 8.16 9.81
N SER A 19 -6.11 7.50 8.80
CA SER A 19 -5.34 6.72 7.86
C SER A 19 -4.30 7.67 7.25
N THR A 20 -3.04 7.47 7.63
CA THR A 20 -1.91 8.29 7.20
C THR A 20 -1.58 8.08 5.73
N VAL A 21 -2.11 7.04 5.10
CA VAL A 21 -2.03 6.79 3.67
C VAL A 21 -3.40 7.01 3.06
N GLU A 22 -3.45 7.83 2.00
CA GLU A 22 -4.65 8.06 1.20
C GLU A 22 -4.45 7.52 -0.21
N VAL A 23 -5.41 6.75 -0.72
CA VAL A 23 -5.42 6.39 -2.14
C VAL A 23 -5.91 7.60 -2.93
N HIS A 24 -5.02 8.19 -3.72
CA HIS A 24 -5.31 9.36 -4.53
C HIS A 24 -6.12 8.99 -5.78
N SER A 25 -5.74 7.92 -6.47
CA SER A 25 -6.43 7.49 -7.69
C SER A 25 -6.19 6.02 -8.00
N VAL A 26 -7.20 5.39 -8.58
CA VAL A 26 -7.09 4.06 -9.20
C VAL A 26 -7.63 4.18 -10.61
N MET A 27 -6.79 3.85 -11.59
CA MET A 27 -7.14 3.82 -13.01
C MET A 27 -7.01 2.40 -13.53
N VAL A 28 -8.03 1.95 -14.25
CA VAL A 28 -8.06 0.63 -14.89
C VAL A 28 -8.39 0.83 -16.35
N GLU A 29 -7.42 0.58 -17.21
CA GLU A 29 -7.56 0.66 -18.66
C GLU A 29 -7.58 -0.76 -19.22
N CYS A 30 -8.55 -1.07 -20.08
CA CYS A 30 -8.66 -2.37 -20.72
C CYS A 30 -8.88 -2.19 -22.22
N THR A 31 -7.95 -2.70 -23.02
CA THR A 31 -8.06 -2.72 -24.48
C THR A 31 -8.29 -4.15 -24.94
N VAL A 32 -9.42 -4.38 -25.61
CA VAL A 32 -9.79 -5.70 -26.14
C VAL A 32 -9.57 -5.73 -27.65
N THR A 33 -8.67 -6.58 -28.14
CA THR A 33 -8.38 -6.74 -29.57
C THR A 33 -8.26 -8.22 -29.91
N SER A 34 -8.93 -8.68 -30.96
CA SER A 34 -8.81 -10.06 -31.49
C SER A 34 -8.85 -11.16 -30.42
N ARG A 35 -9.81 -11.09 -29.48
CA ARG A 35 -10.01 -12.01 -28.34
C ARG A 35 -9.01 -11.89 -27.19
N PHE A 36 -8.05 -10.99 -27.26
CA PHE A 36 -7.12 -10.69 -26.17
C PHE A 36 -7.53 -9.41 -25.45
N ALA A 37 -7.41 -9.41 -24.12
CA ALA A 37 -7.62 -8.24 -23.27
C ALA A 37 -6.29 -7.82 -22.66
N HIS A 38 -5.87 -6.59 -22.92
CA HIS A 38 -4.72 -5.96 -22.30
C HIS A 38 -5.22 -5.00 -21.22
N THR A 39 -4.94 -5.33 -19.96
CA THR A 39 -5.35 -4.52 -18.80
C THR A 39 -4.13 -3.85 -18.18
N VAL A 40 -4.21 -2.54 -17.98
CA VAL A 40 -3.23 -1.75 -17.23
C VAL A 40 -3.94 -1.17 -16.01
N MET A 41 -3.38 -1.44 -14.83
CA MET A 41 -3.88 -0.89 -13.57
C MET A 41 -2.83 0.06 -13.00
N THR A 42 -3.25 1.28 -12.67
CA THR A 42 -2.39 2.30 -12.07
C THR A 42 -3.04 2.80 -10.80
N SER A 43 -2.38 2.59 -9.65
CA SER A 43 -2.84 3.06 -8.35
C SER A 43 -1.83 4.04 -7.78
N THR A 44 -2.31 5.22 -7.41
CA THR A 44 -1.49 6.27 -6.79
C THR A 44 -1.95 6.45 -5.35
N ALA A 45 -1.01 6.35 -4.42
CA ALA A 45 -1.25 6.56 -2.99
C ALA A 45 -0.32 7.66 -2.46
N LEU A 46 -0.82 8.47 -1.53
CA LEU A 46 -0.10 9.53 -0.87
C LEU A 46 0.05 9.20 0.61
N ASN A 47 1.31 9.12 1.07
CA ASN A 47 1.62 9.06 2.49
C ASN A 47 1.60 10.49 3.08
N LYS A 48 0.62 10.77 3.94
CA LYS A 48 0.45 12.01 4.72
C LYS A 48 1.19 12.00 6.06
N ALA A 49 1.75 10.87 6.49
CA ALA A 49 2.57 10.82 7.71
C ALA A 49 3.97 11.38 7.48
N ASN A 50 4.57 11.88 8.56
CA ASN A 50 5.98 12.28 8.60
C ASN A 50 6.95 11.08 8.69
N SER A 51 6.45 9.85 8.60
CA SER A 51 7.22 8.61 8.69
C SER A 51 6.84 7.66 7.56
N SER A 52 7.76 6.78 7.18
CA SER A 52 7.50 5.72 6.21
C SER A 52 6.35 4.84 6.66
N GLN A 53 5.41 4.59 5.74
CA GLN A 53 4.26 3.72 5.95
C GLN A 53 4.34 2.53 4.99
N GLU A 54 3.90 1.37 5.46
CA GLU A 54 3.75 0.17 4.65
C GLU A 54 2.40 0.23 3.92
N ILE A 55 2.40 -0.11 2.63
CA ILE A 55 1.20 -0.08 1.77
C ILE A 55 1.10 -1.40 1.05
N PHE A 56 -0.10 -1.99 1.04
CA PHE A 56 -0.39 -3.21 0.31
C PHE A 56 -1.20 -2.89 -0.93
N PHE A 57 -0.71 -3.34 -2.09
CA PHE A 57 -1.47 -3.32 -3.34
C PHE A 57 -1.91 -4.75 -3.66
N GLU A 58 -3.20 -5.02 -3.49
CA GLU A 58 -3.79 -6.32 -3.75
C GLU A 58 -4.69 -6.27 -4.99
N VAL A 59 -4.49 -7.21 -5.91
CA VAL A 59 -5.29 -7.36 -7.12
C VAL A 59 -5.69 -8.82 -7.27
N GLU A 60 -6.96 -9.05 -7.57
CA GLU A 60 -7.43 -10.36 -8.00
C GLU A 60 -7.13 -10.54 -9.49
N LEU A 61 -6.20 -11.44 -9.78
CA LEU A 61 -5.87 -11.82 -11.15
C LEU A 61 -6.77 -12.98 -11.60
N PRO A 62 -7.49 -12.87 -12.73
CA PRO A 62 -8.18 -14.00 -13.33
C PRO A 62 -7.22 -15.16 -13.58
N LYS A 63 -7.65 -16.41 -13.36
CA LYS A 63 -6.79 -17.61 -13.54
C LYS A 63 -6.20 -17.75 -14.95
N THR A 64 -6.82 -17.11 -15.94
CA THR A 64 -6.41 -17.13 -17.34
C THR A 64 -5.53 -15.94 -17.74
N ALA A 65 -5.32 -14.98 -16.84
CA ALA A 65 -4.49 -13.81 -17.07
C ALA A 65 -3.06 -14.03 -16.55
N PHE A 66 -2.10 -13.42 -17.22
CA PHE A 66 -0.71 -13.39 -16.81
C PHE A 66 -0.26 -11.94 -16.63
N ILE A 67 0.57 -11.69 -15.63
CA ILE A 67 1.17 -10.37 -15.40
C ILE A 67 2.42 -10.28 -16.27
N THR A 68 2.47 -9.27 -17.14
CA THR A 68 3.64 -9.02 -18.00
C THR A 68 4.64 -8.05 -17.39
N ASN A 69 4.17 -7.16 -16.52
CA ASN A 69 4.99 -6.14 -15.87
C ASN A 69 4.33 -5.71 -14.56
N PHE A 70 5.15 -5.52 -13.54
CA PHE A 70 4.76 -4.86 -12.30
C PHE A 70 5.87 -3.86 -11.95
N SER A 71 5.50 -2.59 -11.78
CA SER A 71 6.45 -1.55 -11.40
C SER A 71 5.80 -0.56 -10.46
N MET A 72 6.61 -0.02 -9.55
CA MET A 72 6.22 0.98 -8.57
C MET A 72 7.13 2.19 -8.73
N GLU A 73 6.57 3.39 -8.71
CA GLU A 73 7.33 4.63 -8.71
C GLU A 73 7.20 5.30 -7.34
N ILE A 74 8.32 5.56 -6.68
CA ILE A 74 8.38 6.28 -5.41
C ILE A 74 9.36 7.45 -5.59
N GLU A 75 8.87 8.67 -5.40
CA GLU A 75 9.70 9.90 -5.49
C GLU A 75 10.54 9.98 -6.79
N GLY A 76 9.97 9.59 -7.93
CA GLY A 76 10.62 9.60 -9.23
C GLY A 76 11.60 8.44 -9.49
N LYS A 77 11.71 7.47 -8.57
CA LYS A 77 12.48 6.24 -8.77
C LYS A 77 11.54 5.08 -9.08
N VAL A 78 11.78 4.43 -10.21
CA VAL A 78 11.03 3.26 -10.66
C VAL A 78 11.69 1.98 -10.13
N TYR A 79 10.89 1.16 -9.47
CA TYR A 79 11.21 -0.16 -8.96
C TYR A 79 10.41 -1.18 -9.76
N VAL A 80 11.09 -2.02 -10.53
CA VAL A 80 10.45 -3.09 -11.30
C VAL A 80 10.39 -4.33 -10.42
N GLY A 81 9.17 -4.76 -10.08
CA GLY A 81 8.95 -5.95 -9.27
C GLY A 81 9.06 -7.21 -10.12
N GLU A 82 9.76 -8.21 -9.60
CA GLU A 82 9.86 -9.52 -10.24
C GLU A 82 8.61 -10.34 -9.89
N VAL A 83 7.73 -10.55 -10.87
CA VAL A 83 6.50 -11.32 -10.66
C VAL A 83 6.85 -12.79 -10.45
N LYS A 84 6.83 -13.23 -9.19
CA LYS A 84 6.97 -14.64 -8.80
C LYS A 84 5.67 -15.17 -8.23
N GLU A 85 5.50 -16.49 -8.26
CA GLU A 85 4.39 -17.14 -7.55
C GLU A 85 4.34 -16.73 -6.07
N LYS A 86 3.12 -16.53 -5.58
CA LYS A 86 2.77 -15.93 -4.27
C LYS A 86 3.54 -16.53 -3.07
N GLU A 87 3.81 -17.85 -3.09
CA GLU A 87 4.57 -18.51 -2.02
C GLU A 87 6.06 -18.12 -1.97
N LYS A 88 6.69 -17.93 -3.13
CA LYS A 88 8.12 -17.56 -3.21
C LYS A 88 8.32 -16.08 -2.88
N ALA A 89 7.40 -15.23 -3.33
CA ALA A 89 7.42 -13.79 -3.04
C ALA A 89 7.24 -13.51 -1.53
N LYS A 90 6.31 -14.20 -0.86
CA LYS A 90 6.04 -14.01 0.58
C LYS A 90 7.26 -14.29 1.46
N LYS A 91 8.00 -15.38 1.20
CA LYS A 91 9.23 -15.71 1.94
C LYS A 91 10.34 -14.68 1.73
N GLN A 92 10.43 -14.11 0.53
CA GLN A 92 11.43 -13.10 0.19
C GLN A 92 11.09 -11.74 0.84
N TYR A 93 9.79 -11.40 0.91
CA TYR A 93 9.27 -10.25 1.63
C TYR A 93 9.57 -10.30 3.13
N GLU A 94 9.19 -11.40 3.80
CA GLU A 94 9.42 -11.58 5.24
C GLU A 94 10.92 -11.47 5.61
N LYS A 95 11.80 -11.95 4.72
CA LYS A 95 13.25 -11.85 4.89
C LYS A 95 13.79 -10.42 4.72
N ALA A 96 13.19 -9.62 3.84
CA ALA A 96 13.63 -8.24 3.59
C ALA A 96 13.08 -7.25 4.63
N VAL A 97 11.82 -7.43 5.05
CA VAL A 97 11.19 -6.64 6.12
C VAL A 97 11.88 -6.88 7.46
N SER A 98 12.28 -8.12 7.77
CA SER A 98 13.06 -8.41 8.99
C SER A 98 14.45 -7.75 8.99
N THR A 99 14.96 -7.36 7.83
CA THR A 99 16.22 -6.61 7.68
C THR A 99 16.03 -5.09 7.51
N GLY A 100 14.79 -4.57 7.57
CA GLY A 100 14.49 -3.15 7.44
C GLY A 100 14.66 -2.58 6.02
N GLN A 101 14.66 -3.43 4.98
CA GLN A 101 14.75 -3.02 3.58
C GLN A 101 13.38 -3.09 2.91
N THR A 102 13.08 -2.12 2.04
CA THR A 102 11.88 -2.12 1.20
C THR A 102 11.96 -3.27 0.20
N ALA A 103 11.02 -4.21 0.28
CA ALA A 103 10.89 -5.29 -0.69
C ALA A 103 9.94 -4.85 -1.81
N GLY A 104 10.51 -4.54 -2.98
CA GLY A 104 9.75 -4.31 -4.21
C GLY A 104 9.36 -5.60 -4.90
#